data_AF-A0A7J3QFN7-F1
#
_entry.id   AF-A0A7J3QFN7-F1
#
_cell.length_a   1.000
_cell.length_b   1.000
_cell.length_c   1.000
_cell.angle_alpha   90.00
_cell.angle_beta   90.00
_cell.angle_gamma   90.00
#
_symmetry.space_group_name_H-M   'P 1'
#
loop_
_entity.id
_entity.type
_entity.pdbx_description
1 polymer ?
#
loop_
_entity_poly.entity_id
_entity_poly.type
_entity_poly.pdbx_seq_one_letter_code
_entity_poly.pdbx_strand_id
1 'polypeptide(L)'
;GFEGIVLVGEEVKAPEKTIMRSAIATIAIVSIIYILLMASFIGSINWRNLGVTEGDWESIGNLSSPLADISRALGITGLAELMVLGAVVASAGCFSSWVLLQGRVAYALAREDRLWRPLAYINPRFGTPSKALIFSSILTAIVMILVPSFPNVILMAMITEFIPYGISALSISIARYDPKWIAVGFIGFILSSLYIYWACWPWTLTGTVLAIISLILYPIIAKGSQYLKELKKNSWYITYLVGLTLISLLGDAMFEYENFLPISPLNIFPMPYDVIVIIVFAIIIFIWAHKTQKK
;
A
#
# COMPACT_ATOMS: atom_id res chain seq x y z
N GLY A 1 3.66 -3.60 -5.75
CA GLY A 1 3.60 -3.84 -7.22
C GLY A 1 4.84 -3.37 -8.00
N PHE A 2 5.08 -2.06 -8.11
CA PHE A 2 6.16 -1.50 -8.94
C PHE A 2 7.56 -1.64 -8.30
N GLU A 3 7.62 -1.65 -6.97
CA GLU A 3 8.82 -1.89 -6.16
C GLU A 3 9.40 -3.28 -6.43
N GLY A 4 8.58 -4.24 -6.87
CA GLY A 4 9.05 -5.54 -7.32
C GLY A 4 9.98 -5.48 -8.52
N ILE A 5 9.86 -4.47 -9.39
CA ILE A 5 10.76 -4.25 -10.54
C ILE A 5 12.18 -3.92 -10.04
N VAL A 6 12.28 -3.23 -8.91
CA VAL A 6 13.57 -2.77 -8.36
C VAL A 6 14.28 -3.88 -7.57
N LEU A 7 13.51 -4.77 -6.93
CA LEU A 7 14.02 -5.84 -6.07
C LEU A 7 14.85 -6.91 -6.80
N VAL A 8 14.70 -7.03 -8.12
CA VAL A 8 15.51 -7.91 -8.97
C VAL A 8 16.64 -7.16 -9.69
N GLY A 9 16.98 -5.95 -9.24
CA GLY A 9 17.95 -5.10 -9.93
C GLY A 9 19.34 -5.72 -10.11
N GLU A 10 19.78 -6.60 -9.20
CA GLU A 10 21.06 -7.33 -9.31
C GLU A 10 21.05 -8.38 -10.44
N GLU A 11 19.88 -8.82 -10.91
CA GLU A 11 19.70 -9.85 -11.94
C GLU A 11 19.37 -9.26 -13.32
N VAL A 12 19.14 -7.94 -13.39
CA VAL A 12 18.70 -7.24 -14.60
C VAL A 12 19.90 -6.70 -15.38
N LYS A 13 19.91 -6.94 -16.70
CA LYS A 13 20.91 -6.32 -17.60
C LYS A 13 20.67 -4.81 -17.71
N ALA A 14 21.73 -4.02 -17.50
CA ALA A 14 21.70 -2.55 -17.52
C ALA A 14 20.60 -1.98 -16.60
N PRO A 15 20.68 -2.23 -15.27
CA PRO A 15 19.59 -2.00 -14.33
C PRO A 15 19.09 -0.55 -14.32
N GLU A 16 19.99 0.43 -14.42
CA GLU A 16 19.63 1.86 -14.43
C GLU A 16 18.62 2.22 -15.53
N LYS A 17 18.80 1.69 -16.74
CA LYS A 17 17.93 1.99 -17.89
C LYS A 17 16.73 1.07 -17.94
N THR A 18 16.94 -0.22 -17.67
CA THR A 18 15.89 -1.23 -17.79
C THR A 18 14.82 -1.05 -16.72
N ILE A 19 15.21 -0.88 -15.44
CA ILE A 19 14.25 -0.68 -14.34
C ILE A 19 13.41 0.58 -14.58
N MET A 20 14.04 1.70 -14.94
CA MET A 20 13.34 2.97 -15.17
C MET A 20 12.36 2.86 -16.35
N ARG A 21 12.78 2.29 -17.49
CA ARG A 21 11.90 2.12 -18.66
C ARG A 21 10.75 1.17 -18.37
N SER A 22 11.02 0.05 -17.70
CA SER A 22 9.99 -0.92 -17.32
C SER A 22 8.98 -0.29 -16.37
N ALA A 23 9.41 0.44 -15.35
CA ALA A 23 8.50 1.11 -14.42
C ALA A 23 7.56 2.10 -15.14
N ILE A 24 8.11 2.96 -16.01
CA ILE A 24 7.31 3.94 -16.78
C ILE A 24 6.35 3.24 -17.74
N ALA A 25 6.84 2.23 -18.47
CA ALA A 25 6.02 1.47 -19.42
C ALA A 25 4.89 0.73 -18.70
N THR A 26 5.16 0.06 -17.58
CA THR A 26 4.16 -0.63 -16.78
C THR A 26 3.10 0.35 -16.27
N ILE A 27 3.50 1.49 -15.70
CA ILE A 27 2.54 2.50 -15.23
C ILE A 27 1.66 2.98 -16.39
N ALA A 28 2.23 3.31 -17.54
CA ALA A 28 1.48 3.79 -18.69
C ALA A 28 0.49 2.74 -19.23
N ILE A 29 0.97 1.50 -19.44
CA ILE A 29 0.16 0.41 -19.99
C ILE A 29 -0.98 0.04 -19.03
N VAL A 30 -0.68 -0.15 -17.75
CA VAL A 30 -1.69 -0.50 -16.74
C VAL A 30 -2.72 0.62 -16.59
N SER A 31 -2.28 1.88 -16.58
CA SER A 31 -3.20 3.02 -16.49
C SER A 31 -4.16 3.06 -17.68
N ILE A 32 -3.66 2.87 -18.90
CA ILE A 32 -4.51 2.82 -20.10
C ILE A 32 -5.50 1.68 -20.01
N ILE A 33 -5.04 0.47 -19.65
CA ILE A 33 -5.90 -0.71 -19.51
C ILE A 33 -6.98 -0.45 -18.45
N TYR A 34 -6.64 0.12 -17.30
CA TYR A 34 -7.61 0.41 -16.24
C TYR A 34 -8.63 1.47 -16.66
N ILE A 35 -8.20 2.53 -17.35
CA ILE A 35 -9.13 3.55 -17.87
C ILE A 35 -10.10 2.92 -18.88
N LEU A 36 -9.58 2.11 -19.81
CA LEU A 36 -10.41 1.41 -20.80
C LEU A 36 -11.37 0.43 -20.13
N LEU A 37 -10.90 -0.30 -19.14
CA LEU A 37 -11.71 -1.24 -18.37
C LEU A 37 -12.83 -0.52 -17.62
N MET A 38 -12.52 0.59 -16.93
CA MET A 38 -13.51 1.40 -16.22
C MET A 38 -14.54 2.00 -17.18
N ALA A 39 -14.10 2.57 -18.30
CA ALA A 39 -14.99 3.13 -19.32
C ALA A 39 -15.90 2.04 -19.93
N SER A 40 -15.33 0.87 -20.21
CA SER A 40 -16.08 -0.27 -20.76
C SER A 40 -17.07 -0.81 -19.73
N PHE A 41 -16.66 -0.94 -18.47
CA PHE A 41 -17.51 -1.40 -17.37
C PHE A 41 -18.72 -0.49 -17.21
N ILE A 42 -18.49 0.81 -16.99
CA ILE A 42 -19.55 1.81 -16.80
C ILE A 42 -20.47 1.87 -18.03
N GLY A 43 -19.89 1.88 -19.23
CA GLY A 43 -20.65 1.92 -20.49
C GLY A 43 -21.45 0.65 -20.78
N SER A 44 -21.11 -0.47 -20.13
CA SER A 44 -21.75 -1.77 -20.33
C SER A 44 -22.83 -2.09 -19.28
N ILE A 45 -23.00 -1.25 -18.25
CA ILE A 45 -24.01 -1.49 -17.21
C ILE A 45 -25.40 -1.46 -17.83
N ASN A 46 -26.08 -2.59 -17.78
CA ASN A 46 -27.50 -2.70 -18.09
C ASN A 46 -28.27 -2.98 -16.80
N TRP A 47 -28.73 -1.90 -16.15
CA TRP A 47 -29.45 -1.93 -14.87
C TRP A 47 -30.63 -2.91 -14.89
N ARG A 48 -31.41 -2.90 -15.98
CA ARG A 48 -32.58 -3.76 -16.16
C ARG A 48 -32.22 -5.25 -16.17
N ASN A 49 -31.20 -5.63 -16.94
CA ASN A 49 -30.78 -7.02 -17.04
C ASN A 49 -30.08 -7.53 -15.78
N LEU A 50 -29.47 -6.61 -15.01
CA LEU A 50 -28.91 -6.91 -13.70
C LEU A 50 -29.97 -7.01 -12.59
N GLY A 51 -31.21 -6.58 -12.86
CA GLY A 51 -32.27 -6.53 -11.85
C GLY A 51 -32.03 -5.46 -10.78
N VAL A 52 -31.24 -4.43 -11.10
CA VAL A 52 -30.84 -3.36 -10.19
C VAL A 52 -31.50 -2.05 -10.62
N THR A 53 -31.92 -1.22 -9.66
CA THR A 53 -32.50 0.10 -9.94
C THR A 53 -31.46 0.99 -10.62
N GLU A 54 -31.89 1.75 -11.64
CA GLU A 54 -30.98 2.68 -12.33
C GLU A 54 -30.36 3.68 -11.36
N GLY A 55 -29.03 3.76 -11.34
CA GLY A 55 -28.27 4.65 -10.46
C GLY A 55 -27.97 4.10 -9.07
N ASP A 56 -28.38 2.86 -8.76
CA ASP A 56 -28.04 2.17 -7.51
C ASP A 56 -26.61 1.58 -7.57
N TRP A 57 -25.62 2.45 -7.43
CA TRP A 57 -24.20 2.09 -7.43
C TRP A 57 -23.80 1.19 -6.26
N GLU A 58 -24.55 1.22 -5.16
CA GLU A 58 -24.31 0.37 -4.00
C GLU A 58 -24.54 -1.10 -4.35
N SER A 59 -25.66 -1.40 -5.02
CA SER A 59 -25.93 -2.75 -5.52
C SER A 59 -24.89 -3.26 -6.53
N ILE A 60 -24.32 -2.37 -7.36
CA ILE A 60 -23.22 -2.72 -8.27
C ILE A 60 -21.94 -3.05 -7.48
N GLY A 61 -21.65 -2.30 -6.41
CA GLY A 61 -20.51 -2.56 -5.52
C GLY A 61 -20.59 -3.89 -4.78
N ASN A 62 -21.80 -4.40 -4.54
CA ASN A 62 -22.06 -5.67 -3.86
C ASN A 62 -22.01 -6.91 -4.78
N LEU A 63 -21.73 -6.73 -6.08
CA LEU A 63 -21.59 -7.86 -7.00
C LEU A 63 -20.33 -8.67 -6.69
N SER A 64 -20.48 -10.00 -6.66
CA SER A 64 -19.38 -10.92 -6.36
C SER A 64 -18.30 -10.93 -7.45
N SER A 65 -18.68 -10.78 -8.71
CA SER A 65 -17.75 -10.70 -9.84
C SER A 65 -18.27 -9.68 -10.85
N PRO A 66 -18.14 -8.37 -10.57
CA PRO A 66 -18.85 -7.32 -11.31
C PRO A 66 -18.65 -7.41 -12.83
N LEU A 67 -17.42 -7.68 -13.27
CA LEU A 67 -17.08 -7.80 -14.69
C LEU A 67 -17.76 -9.02 -15.37
N ALA A 68 -17.76 -10.17 -14.69
CA ALA A 68 -18.39 -11.38 -15.20
C ALA A 68 -19.92 -11.27 -15.14
N ASP A 69 -20.47 -10.67 -14.07
CA ASP A 69 -21.91 -10.48 -13.85
C ASP A 69 -22.52 -9.55 -14.92
N ILE A 70 -21.84 -8.44 -15.25
CA ILE A 70 -22.24 -7.58 -16.37
C ILE A 70 -22.17 -8.34 -17.70
N SER A 71 -21.10 -9.10 -17.95
CA SER A 71 -20.97 -9.87 -19.19
C SER A 71 -22.10 -10.89 -19.35
N ARG A 72 -22.51 -11.56 -18.26
CA ARG A 72 -23.67 -12.45 -18.24
C ARG A 72 -24.98 -11.70 -18.47
N ALA A 73 -25.17 -10.54 -17.85
CA ALA A 73 -26.35 -9.70 -18.04
C ALA A 73 -26.50 -9.19 -19.49
N LEU A 74 -25.39 -9.06 -20.23
CA LEU A 74 -25.38 -8.77 -21.66
C LEU A 74 -25.59 -10.01 -22.54
N GLY A 75 -25.73 -11.20 -21.96
CA GLY A 75 -25.86 -12.47 -22.69
C GLY A 75 -24.54 -13.00 -23.28
N ILE A 76 -23.39 -12.41 -22.93
CA ILE A 76 -22.07 -12.79 -23.45
C ILE A 76 -21.37 -13.70 -22.42
N THR A 77 -21.91 -14.90 -22.23
CA THR A 77 -21.43 -15.85 -21.22
C THR A 77 -19.98 -16.28 -21.43
N GLY A 78 -19.54 -16.45 -22.69
CA GLY A 78 -18.15 -16.79 -23.00
C GLY A 78 -17.14 -15.72 -22.55
N LEU A 79 -17.54 -14.43 -22.56
CA LEU A 79 -16.71 -13.35 -22.03
C LEU A 79 -16.64 -13.40 -20.50
N ALA A 80 -17.74 -13.73 -19.84
CA ALA A 80 -17.76 -13.90 -18.38
C ALA A 80 -16.82 -15.01 -17.92
N GLU A 81 -16.81 -16.16 -18.61
CA GLU A 81 -15.90 -17.27 -18.34
C GLU A 81 -14.44 -16.87 -18.57
N LEU A 82 -14.16 -16.17 -19.67
CA LEU A 82 -12.82 -15.65 -19.96
C LEU A 82 -12.34 -14.67 -18.88
N MET A 83 -13.23 -13.81 -18.36
CA MET A 83 -12.91 -12.88 -17.27
C MET A 83 -12.59 -13.60 -15.97
N VAL A 84 -13.37 -14.63 -15.60
CA VAL A 84 -13.12 -15.44 -14.41
C VAL A 84 -11.79 -16.19 -14.54
N LEU A 85 -11.54 -16.83 -15.68
CA LEU A 85 -10.25 -17.49 -15.96
C LEU A 85 -9.09 -16.50 -15.91
N GLY A 86 -9.26 -15.33 -16.52
CA GLY A 86 -8.29 -14.24 -16.48
C GLY A 86 -7.97 -13.80 -15.05
N ALA A 87 -8.98 -13.68 -14.19
CA ALA A 87 -8.81 -13.33 -12.78
C ALA A 87 -8.02 -14.40 -12.00
N VAL A 88 -8.25 -15.69 -12.28
CA VAL A 88 -7.49 -16.80 -11.67
C VAL A 88 -6.03 -16.76 -12.11
N VAL A 89 -5.77 -16.62 -13.41
CA VAL A 89 -4.40 -16.54 -13.96
C VAL A 89 -3.66 -15.29 -13.43
N ALA A 90 -4.33 -14.14 -13.40
CA ALA A 90 -3.77 -12.90 -12.88
C ALA A 90 -3.44 -13.02 -11.38
N SER A 91 -4.32 -13.63 -10.60
CA SER A 91 -4.10 -13.88 -9.16
C SER A 91 -2.91 -14.80 -8.93
N ALA A 92 -2.76 -15.87 -9.72
CA ALA A 92 -1.60 -16.77 -9.63
C ALA A 92 -0.29 -16.07 -9.97
N GLY A 93 -0.27 -15.22 -11.01
CA GLY A 93 0.90 -14.41 -11.37
C GLY A 93 1.27 -13.39 -10.30
N CYS A 94 0.27 -12.70 -9.74
CA CYS A 94 0.44 -11.77 -8.63
C CYS A 94 1.01 -12.49 -7.39
N PHE A 95 0.44 -13.63 -7.02
CA PHE A 95 0.89 -14.45 -5.90
C PHE A 95 2.36 -14.88 -6.05
N SER A 96 2.74 -15.41 -7.22
CA SER A 96 4.13 -15.80 -7.50
C SER A 96 5.11 -14.64 -7.33
N SER A 97 4.72 -13.45 -7.80
CA SER A 97 5.53 -12.23 -7.65
C SER A 97 5.69 -11.83 -6.19
N TRP A 98 4.61 -11.85 -5.39
CA TRP A 98 4.67 -11.51 -3.97
C TRP A 98 5.47 -12.48 -3.13
N VAL A 99 5.38 -13.79 -3.41
CA VAL A 99 6.19 -14.81 -2.71
C VAL A 99 7.68 -14.54 -2.91
N LEU A 100 8.10 -14.12 -4.11
CA LEU A 100 9.49 -13.74 -4.38
C LEU A 100 9.92 -12.54 -3.52
N LEU A 101 9.07 -11.52 -3.40
CA LEU A 101 9.35 -10.29 -2.65
C LEU A 101 9.50 -10.57 -1.15
N GLN A 102 8.58 -11.34 -0.58
CA GLN A 102 8.56 -11.68 0.85
C GLN A 102 9.88 -12.33 1.30
N GLY A 103 10.39 -13.29 0.52
CA GLY A 103 11.65 -13.96 0.85
C GLY A 103 12.86 -13.04 0.73
N ARG A 104 12.93 -12.21 -0.31
CA ARG A 104 14.11 -11.37 -0.60
C ARG A 104 14.27 -10.20 0.37
N VAL A 105 13.18 -9.52 0.73
CA VAL A 105 13.23 -8.36 1.65
C VAL A 105 13.67 -8.82 3.04
N ALA A 106 13.05 -9.87 3.58
CA ALA A 106 13.41 -10.41 4.89
C ALA A 106 14.84 -10.98 4.91
N TYR A 107 15.27 -11.65 3.84
CA TYR A 107 16.65 -12.12 3.68
C TYR A 107 17.66 -10.95 3.68
N ALA A 108 17.40 -9.91 2.90
CA ALA A 108 18.30 -8.76 2.79
C ALA A 108 18.48 -8.05 4.14
N LEU A 109 17.38 -7.81 4.87
CA LEU A 109 17.42 -7.21 6.20
C LEU A 109 18.16 -8.10 7.21
N ALA A 110 17.99 -9.42 7.14
CA ALA A 110 18.67 -10.36 8.01
C ALA A 110 20.18 -10.46 7.70
N ARG A 111 20.57 -10.33 6.43
CA ARG A 111 21.97 -10.30 5.98
C ARG A 111 22.71 -9.08 6.55
N GLU A 112 22.01 -7.97 6.74
CA GLU A 112 22.54 -6.73 7.31
C GLU A 112 22.41 -6.63 8.85
N ASP A 113 22.11 -7.74 9.55
CA ASP A 113 21.88 -7.77 11.01
C ASP A 113 20.74 -6.84 11.50
N ARG A 114 19.86 -6.41 10.58
CA ARG A 114 18.67 -5.58 10.87
C ARG A 114 17.40 -6.41 11.12
N LEU A 115 17.47 -7.72 10.89
CA LEU A 115 16.42 -8.70 11.18
C LEU A 115 17.03 -9.97 11.81
N TRP A 116 16.20 -10.91 12.28
CA TRP A 116 16.68 -12.17 12.86
C TRP A 116 17.60 -12.94 11.89
N ARG A 117 18.86 -13.15 12.30
CA ARG A 117 19.92 -13.83 11.53
C ARG A 117 19.50 -15.14 10.84
N PRO A 118 18.68 -16.03 11.43
CA PRO A 118 18.25 -17.24 10.74
C PRO A 118 17.53 -17.01 9.41
N LEU A 119 16.90 -15.84 9.22
CA LEU A 119 16.21 -15.49 7.97
C LEU A 119 17.19 -15.23 6.81
N ALA A 120 18.48 -15.00 7.11
CA ALA A 120 19.54 -14.90 6.10
C ALA A 120 19.99 -16.28 5.55
N TYR A 121 19.38 -17.38 5.97
CA TYR A 121 19.72 -18.71 5.48
C TYR A 121 19.24 -18.91 4.04
N ILE A 122 20.16 -19.30 3.14
CA ILE A 122 19.87 -19.73 1.78
C ILE A 122 19.90 -21.26 1.72
N ASN A 123 18.87 -21.85 1.12
CA ASN A 123 18.83 -23.29 0.87
C ASN A 123 19.84 -23.67 -0.23
N PRO A 124 20.78 -24.59 0.03
CA PRO A 124 21.85 -24.93 -0.92
C PRO A 124 21.35 -25.64 -2.18
N ARG A 125 20.18 -26.29 -2.14
CA ARG A 125 19.60 -26.99 -3.30
C ARG A 125 18.87 -26.05 -4.25
N PHE A 126 18.15 -25.07 -3.70
CA PHE A 126 17.24 -24.20 -4.47
C PHE A 126 17.76 -22.78 -4.66
N GLY A 127 18.79 -22.37 -3.91
CA GLY A 127 19.31 -20.99 -3.95
C GLY A 127 18.33 -19.95 -3.39
N THR A 128 17.32 -20.38 -2.62
CA THR A 128 16.26 -19.50 -2.11
C THR A 128 16.32 -19.30 -0.59
N PRO A 129 15.87 -18.15 -0.06
CA PRO A 129 15.85 -17.88 1.38
C PRO A 129 14.69 -18.61 2.07
N SER A 130 14.81 -19.93 2.22
CA SER A 130 13.69 -20.80 2.64
C SER A 130 13.14 -20.45 4.02
N LYS A 131 13.98 -20.05 4.97
CA LYS A 131 13.55 -19.66 6.32
C LYS A 131 12.76 -18.34 6.31
N ALA A 132 13.18 -17.38 5.49
CA ALA A 132 12.45 -16.14 5.28
C ALA A 132 11.07 -16.40 4.68
N LEU A 133 10.99 -17.25 3.65
CA LEU A 133 9.73 -17.62 3.02
C LEU A 133 8.74 -18.29 3.99
N ILE A 134 9.21 -19.27 4.78
CA ILE A 134 8.36 -19.95 5.77
C ILE A 134 7.86 -18.95 6.82
N PHE A 135 8.74 -18.10 7.33
CA PHE A 135 8.39 -17.10 8.33
C PHE A 135 7.31 -16.12 7.80
N SER A 136 7.54 -15.53 6.63
CA SER A 136 6.57 -14.61 6.00
C SER A 136 5.24 -15.30 5.66
N SER A 137 5.28 -16.57 5.24
CA SER A 137 4.07 -17.35 4.94
C SER A 137 3.24 -17.62 6.20
N ILE A 138 3.91 -18.01 7.31
CA ILE A 138 3.22 -18.20 8.60
C ILE A 138 2.61 -16.89 9.08
N LEU A 139 3.34 -15.78 8.99
CA LEU A 139 2.82 -14.47 9.39
C LEU A 139 1.61 -14.06 8.54
N THR A 140 1.68 -14.25 7.23
CA THR A 140 0.56 -14.00 6.30
C THR A 140 -0.65 -14.87 6.65
N ALA A 141 -0.43 -16.16 6.94
CA ALA A 141 -1.50 -17.07 7.33
C ALA A 141 -2.18 -16.65 8.64
N ILE A 142 -1.41 -16.22 9.64
CA ILE A 142 -1.95 -15.70 10.91
C ILE A 142 -2.82 -14.47 10.65
N VAL A 143 -2.35 -13.52 9.85
CA VAL A 143 -3.12 -12.30 9.51
C VAL A 143 -4.42 -12.66 8.78
N MET A 144 -4.36 -13.58 7.82
CA MET A 144 -5.54 -14.05 7.08
C MET A 144 -6.57 -14.74 7.97
N ILE A 145 -6.12 -15.50 8.99
CA ILE A 145 -7.02 -16.13 9.97
C ILE A 145 -7.65 -15.08 10.89
N LEU A 146 -6.88 -14.06 11.30
CA LEU A 146 -7.37 -13.00 12.20
C LEU A 146 -8.28 -11.99 11.50
N VAL A 147 -8.15 -11.83 10.18
CA VAL A 147 -8.92 -10.88 9.36
C VAL A 147 -9.60 -11.64 8.22
N PRO A 148 -10.67 -12.39 8.49
CA PRO A 148 -11.34 -13.24 7.49
C PRO A 148 -12.28 -12.41 6.57
N SER A 149 -11.83 -11.25 6.11
CA SER A 149 -12.56 -10.35 5.20
C SER A 149 -11.61 -9.82 4.14
N PHE A 150 -11.91 -10.10 2.87
CA PHE A 150 -11.09 -9.68 1.74
C PHE A 150 -10.97 -8.15 1.61
N PRO A 151 -12.07 -7.36 1.71
CA PRO A 151 -11.98 -5.89 1.75
C PRO A 151 -11.08 -5.37 2.86
N ASN A 152 -11.18 -5.94 4.06
CA ASN A 152 -10.39 -5.53 5.22
C ASN A 152 -8.90 -5.82 5.03
N VAL A 153 -8.57 -6.97 4.44
CA VAL A 153 -7.20 -7.31 4.05
C VAL A 153 -6.65 -6.33 3.01
N ILE A 154 -7.46 -5.91 2.03
CA ILE A 154 -7.07 -4.88 1.06
C ILE A 154 -6.77 -3.56 1.76
N LEU A 155 -7.64 -3.08 2.64
CA LEU A 155 -7.43 -1.82 3.37
C LEU A 155 -6.18 -1.87 4.26
N MET A 156 -5.93 -3.00 4.92
CA MET A 156 -4.69 -3.24 5.65
C MET A 156 -3.44 -3.25 4.75
N ALA A 157 -3.51 -3.88 3.58
CA ALA A 157 -2.41 -3.86 2.62
C ALA A 157 -2.14 -2.44 2.12
N MET A 158 -3.20 -1.70 1.75
CA MET A 158 -3.10 -0.30 1.30
C MET A 158 -2.42 0.59 2.34
N ILE A 159 -2.87 0.56 3.60
CA ILE A 159 -2.30 1.42 4.64
C ILE A 159 -0.84 1.05 4.96
N THR A 160 -0.50 -0.24 4.95
CA THR A 160 0.88 -0.71 5.21
C THR A 160 1.84 -0.43 4.04
N GLU A 161 1.32 -0.21 2.83
CA GLU A 161 2.10 0.12 1.63
C GLU A 161 2.26 1.64 1.43
N PHE A 162 1.20 2.43 1.68
CA PHE A 162 1.25 3.88 1.51
C PHE A 162 2.16 4.59 2.52
N ILE A 163 2.28 4.09 3.75
CA ILE A 163 3.20 4.65 4.75
C ILE A 163 4.66 4.60 4.25
N PRO A 164 5.22 3.44 3.85
CA PRO A 164 6.53 3.35 3.21
C PRO A 164 6.68 4.20 1.95
N TYR A 165 5.65 4.37 1.13
CA TYR A 165 5.71 5.22 -0.06
C TYR A 165 5.89 6.70 0.29
N GLY A 166 5.18 7.19 1.30
CA GLY A 166 5.40 8.55 1.82
C GLY A 166 6.83 8.72 2.32
N ILE A 167 7.32 7.80 3.16
CA ILE A 167 8.69 7.85 3.68
C ILE A 167 9.72 7.78 2.53
N SER A 168 9.47 6.98 1.50
CA SER A 168 10.35 6.87 0.33
C SER A 168 10.39 8.16 -0.48
N ALA A 169 9.24 8.81 -0.68
CA ALA A 169 9.14 10.11 -1.34
C ALA A 169 9.88 11.21 -0.55
N LEU A 170 9.74 11.21 0.78
CA LEU A 170 10.52 12.11 1.63
C LEU A 170 12.03 11.79 1.56
N SER A 171 12.40 10.50 1.56
CA SER A 171 13.80 10.07 1.55
C SER A 171 14.54 10.53 0.29
N ILE A 172 13.90 10.52 -0.89
CA ILE A 172 14.55 11.02 -2.11
C ILE A 172 14.82 12.53 -2.06
N SER A 173 13.95 13.31 -1.41
CA SER A 173 14.18 14.76 -1.23
C SER A 173 15.39 15.07 -0.34
N ILE A 174 15.67 14.19 0.63
CA ILE A 174 16.81 14.32 1.54
C ILE A 174 18.09 13.76 0.90
N ALA A 175 17.99 12.65 0.18
CA ALA A 175 19.12 11.98 -0.45
C ALA A 175 19.64 12.75 -1.69
N ARG A 176 18.76 13.47 -2.39
CA ARG A 176 19.11 14.25 -3.59
C ARG A 176 18.85 15.73 -3.36
N TYR A 177 19.92 16.50 -3.10
CA TYR A 177 19.90 17.96 -2.90
C TYR A 177 19.68 18.78 -4.19
N ASP A 178 18.77 18.31 -5.06
CA ASP A 178 18.39 18.98 -6.30
C ASP A 178 16.92 19.47 -6.16
N PRO A 179 16.62 20.74 -6.46
CA PRO A 179 15.27 21.29 -6.37
C PRO A 179 14.20 20.43 -7.05
N LYS A 180 14.53 19.78 -8.17
CA LYS A 180 13.60 18.88 -8.88
C LYS A 180 13.20 17.70 -8.01
N TRP A 181 14.15 17.02 -7.39
CA TRP A 181 13.89 15.83 -6.58
C TRP A 181 13.26 16.17 -5.23
N ILE A 182 13.55 17.37 -4.71
CA ILE A 182 12.84 17.91 -3.53
C ILE A 182 11.37 18.13 -3.85
N ALA A 183 11.05 18.75 -4.99
CA ALA A 183 9.65 18.98 -5.40
C ALA A 183 8.90 17.65 -5.64
N VAL A 184 9.54 16.68 -6.30
CA VAL A 184 8.94 15.34 -6.50
C VAL A 184 8.68 14.64 -5.17
N GLY A 185 9.65 14.66 -4.25
CA GLY A 185 9.49 14.08 -2.92
C GLY A 185 8.41 14.76 -2.08
N PHE A 186 8.31 16.08 -2.17
CA PHE A 186 7.28 16.88 -1.51
C PHE A 186 5.88 16.54 -1.99
N ILE A 187 5.66 16.53 -3.31
CA ILE A 187 4.37 16.17 -3.91
C ILE A 187 4.03 14.71 -3.57
N GLY A 188 4.99 13.79 -3.70
CA GLY A 188 4.79 12.37 -3.38
C GLY A 188 4.43 12.14 -1.91
N PHE A 189 5.04 12.90 -0.98
CA PHE A 189 4.72 12.82 0.44
C PHE A 189 3.28 13.27 0.72
N ILE A 190 2.86 14.42 0.17
CA ILE A 190 1.49 14.93 0.34
C ILE A 190 0.46 13.95 -0.23
N LEU A 191 0.69 13.43 -1.45
CA LEU A 191 -0.21 12.47 -2.07
C LEU A 191 -0.32 11.18 -1.23
N SER A 192 0.80 10.68 -0.71
CA SER A 192 0.79 9.54 0.21
C SER A 192 -0.01 9.84 1.48
N SER A 193 0.12 11.03 2.08
CA SER A 193 -0.67 11.43 3.25
C SER A 193 -2.18 11.44 2.95
N LEU A 194 -2.58 11.91 1.78
CA LEU A 194 -3.99 11.90 1.34
C LEU A 194 -4.49 10.46 1.13
N TYR A 195 -3.72 9.60 0.47
CA TYR A 195 -4.09 8.19 0.29
C TYR A 195 -4.16 7.42 1.61
N ILE A 196 -3.32 7.76 2.58
CA ILE A 196 -3.43 7.21 3.93
C ILE A 196 -4.76 7.62 4.56
N TYR A 197 -5.14 8.90 4.50
CA TYR A 197 -6.43 9.36 5.04
C TYR A 197 -7.63 8.68 4.35
N TRP A 198 -7.61 8.57 3.02
CA TRP A 198 -8.66 7.91 2.25
C TRP A 198 -8.71 6.39 2.40
N ALA A 199 -7.77 5.77 3.12
CA ALA A 199 -7.89 4.37 3.53
C ALA A 199 -9.00 4.16 4.59
N CYS A 200 -9.66 5.23 5.01
CA CYS A 200 -10.81 5.29 5.93
C CYS A 200 -10.48 4.98 7.39
N TRP A 201 -11.26 5.58 8.27
CA TRP A 201 -11.34 5.20 9.67
C TRP A 201 -12.04 3.83 9.80
N PRO A 202 -11.61 2.95 10.73
CA PRO A 202 -10.45 3.04 11.64
C PRO A 202 -9.15 2.42 11.07
N TRP A 203 -9.08 2.11 9.78
CA TRP A 203 -7.91 1.47 9.15
C TRP A 203 -6.65 2.32 9.19
N THR A 204 -6.80 3.65 9.16
CA THR A 204 -5.73 4.62 9.43
C THR A 204 -5.10 4.43 10.81
N LEU A 205 -5.92 4.22 11.84
CA LEU A 205 -5.47 3.89 13.19
C LEU A 205 -4.78 2.52 13.21
N THR A 206 -5.35 1.50 12.57
CA THR A 206 -4.74 0.16 12.47
C THR A 206 -3.33 0.24 11.88
N GLY A 207 -3.15 0.96 10.76
CA GLY A 207 -1.84 1.17 10.16
C GLY A 207 -0.86 1.87 11.08
N THR A 208 -1.32 2.90 11.81
CA THR A 208 -0.50 3.61 12.80
C THR A 208 -0.08 2.70 13.95
N VAL A 209 -1.00 1.90 14.48
CA VAL A 209 -0.70 0.93 15.55
C VAL A 209 0.32 -0.11 15.05
N LEU A 210 0.13 -0.67 13.85
CA LEU A 210 1.09 -1.62 13.26
C LEU A 210 2.47 -1.00 13.05
N ALA A 211 2.53 0.25 12.60
CA ALA A 211 3.77 0.98 12.41
C ALA A 211 4.47 1.27 13.77
N ILE A 212 3.73 1.65 14.80
CA ILE A 212 4.26 1.86 16.16
C ILE A 212 4.76 0.55 16.76
N ILE A 213 4.00 -0.55 16.63
CA ILE A 213 4.44 -1.88 17.05
C ILE A 213 5.73 -2.24 16.34
N SER A 214 5.83 -1.98 15.04
CA SER A 214 7.05 -2.23 14.26
C SER A 214 8.25 -1.43 14.78
N LEU A 215 8.05 -0.16 15.16
CA LEU A 215 9.10 0.65 15.81
C LEU A 215 9.52 0.04 17.15
N ILE A 216 8.58 -0.39 17.99
CA ILE A 216 8.86 -1.00 19.31
C ILE A 216 9.59 -2.34 19.18
N LEU A 217 9.21 -3.16 18.21
CA LEU A 217 9.83 -4.47 17.97
C LEU A 217 11.21 -4.35 17.30
N TYR A 218 11.44 -3.31 16.49
CA TYR A 218 12.70 -3.10 15.79
C TYR A 218 13.97 -3.24 16.65
N PRO A 219 14.11 -2.58 17.83
CA PRO A 219 15.31 -2.73 18.67
C PRO A 219 15.48 -4.12 19.30
N ILE A 220 14.41 -4.89 19.47
CA ILE A 220 14.48 -6.28 19.97
C ILE A 220 15.08 -7.19 18.88
N ILE A 221 14.84 -6.85 17.62
CA ILE A 221 15.20 -7.64 16.46
C ILE A 221 16.58 -7.21 15.90
N ALA A 222 16.88 -5.91 15.85
CA ALA A 222 18.09 -5.35 15.26
C ALA A 222 19.21 -5.17 16.31
N LYS A 223 20.35 -5.85 16.13
CA LYS A 223 21.50 -5.75 17.04
C LYS A 223 22.37 -4.52 16.71
N GLY A 224 22.77 -3.76 17.74
CA GLY A 224 23.82 -2.74 17.61
C GLY A 224 23.38 -1.34 17.14
N SER A 225 22.09 -1.02 17.16
CA SER A 225 21.59 0.27 16.66
C SER A 225 21.62 1.36 17.75
N GLN A 226 21.95 2.60 17.35
CA GLN A 226 21.69 3.81 18.15
C GLN A 226 20.19 4.14 18.14
N TYR A 227 19.33 3.13 18.34
CA TYR A 227 17.89 3.19 18.13
C TYR A 227 17.24 4.40 18.81
N LEU A 228 17.55 4.64 20.09
CA LEU A 228 16.97 5.77 20.83
C LEU A 228 17.39 7.14 20.25
N LYS A 229 18.61 7.28 19.74
CA LYS A 229 19.05 8.52 19.07
C LYS A 229 18.34 8.69 17.73
N GLU A 230 18.24 7.62 16.94
CA GLU A 230 17.53 7.64 15.65
C GLU A 230 16.04 7.90 15.83
N LEU A 231 15.39 7.30 16.84
CA LEU A 231 13.99 7.52 17.17
C LEU A 231 13.75 8.97 17.60
N LYS A 232 14.64 9.53 18.43
CA LYS A 232 14.56 10.95 18.83
C LYS A 232 14.74 11.87 17.62
N LYS A 233 15.71 11.58 16.75
CA LYS A 233 15.93 12.31 15.48
C LYS A 233 14.70 12.20 14.58
N ASN A 234 14.06 11.04 14.54
CA ASN A 234 12.91 10.77 13.68
C ASN A 234 11.55 10.86 14.40
N SER A 235 11.47 11.65 15.47
CA SER A 235 10.23 11.86 16.23
C SER A 235 9.08 12.41 15.37
N TRP A 236 9.41 13.13 14.29
CA TRP A 236 8.47 13.57 13.27
C TRP A 236 7.65 12.44 12.66
N TYR A 237 8.20 11.23 12.57
CA TYR A 237 7.49 10.07 12.01
C TYR A 237 6.38 9.59 12.95
N ILE A 238 6.63 9.57 14.26
CA ILE A 238 5.60 9.24 15.26
C ILE A 238 4.51 10.30 15.24
N THR A 239 4.89 11.59 15.22
CA THR A 239 3.93 12.69 15.12
C THR A 239 3.12 12.62 13.83
N TYR A 240 3.74 12.23 12.71
CA TYR A 240 3.07 12.06 11.43
C TYR A 240 1.97 11.00 11.50
N LEU A 241 2.29 9.80 12.00
CA LEU A 241 1.33 8.69 12.11
C LEU A 241 0.17 9.02 13.07
N VAL A 242 0.50 9.52 14.27
CA VAL A 242 -0.50 9.89 15.27
C VAL A 242 -1.34 11.06 14.77
N GLY A 243 -0.72 12.07 14.16
CA GLY A 243 -1.41 13.23 13.61
C GLY A 243 -2.36 12.86 12.47
N LEU A 244 -1.96 11.99 11.54
CA LEU A 244 -2.86 11.49 10.50
C LEU A 244 -4.04 10.71 11.08
N THR A 245 -3.81 9.92 12.12
CA THR A 245 -4.89 9.19 12.81
C THR A 245 -5.85 10.13 13.51
N LEU A 246 -5.34 11.18 14.17
CA LEU A 246 -6.18 12.21 14.79
C LEU A 246 -6.97 12.99 13.75
N ILE A 247 -6.34 13.37 12.63
CA ILE A 247 -7.04 14.04 11.53
C ILE A 247 -8.10 13.11 10.93
N SER A 248 -7.81 11.82 10.80
CA SER A 248 -8.80 10.81 10.36
C SER A 248 -9.99 10.71 11.32
N LEU A 249 -9.77 10.82 12.64
CA LEU A 249 -10.85 10.86 13.63
C LEU A 249 -11.62 12.19 13.63
N LEU A 250 -10.97 13.31 13.32
CA LEU A 250 -11.60 14.64 13.28
C LEU A 250 -12.25 14.96 11.93
N GLY A 251 -11.89 14.21 10.89
CA GLY A 251 -12.30 14.41 9.50
C GLY A 251 -13.74 13.97 9.22
N ASP A 252 -14.04 13.87 7.92
CA ASP A 252 -15.37 13.59 7.42
C ASP A 252 -15.82 12.15 7.73
N ALA A 253 -17.06 12.01 8.19
CA ALA A 253 -17.67 10.70 8.48
C ALA A 253 -17.90 9.85 7.20
N MET A 254 -17.82 10.46 6.01
CA MET A 254 -17.82 9.73 4.73
C MET A 254 -16.66 8.73 4.63
N PHE A 255 -15.51 9.03 5.23
CA PHE A 255 -14.33 8.16 5.18
C PHE A 255 -14.30 7.16 6.34
N GLU A 256 -15.39 6.38 6.47
CA GLU A 256 -15.55 5.29 7.44
C GLU A 256 -15.92 4.00 6.69
N TYR A 257 -15.23 2.89 6.98
CA TYR A 257 -15.55 1.59 6.38
C TYR A 257 -15.35 0.45 7.39
N GLU A 258 -16.40 -0.38 7.58
CA GLU A 258 -16.43 -1.51 8.53
C GLU A 258 -15.80 -1.17 9.89
N ASN A 259 -16.31 -0.12 10.53
CA ASN A 259 -15.76 0.35 11.79
C ASN A 259 -16.02 -0.66 12.93
N PHE A 260 -14.94 -1.27 13.41
CA PHE A 260 -14.95 -2.22 14.51
C PHE A 260 -14.76 -1.56 15.90
N LEU A 261 -14.61 -0.24 15.96
CA LEU A 261 -14.46 0.54 17.19
C LEU A 261 -15.77 1.24 17.57
N PRO A 262 -16.00 1.54 18.87
CA PRO A 262 -17.19 2.27 19.31
C PRO A 262 -17.12 3.78 19.02
N ILE A 263 -16.18 4.23 18.19
CA ILE A 263 -15.90 5.65 17.92
C ILE A 263 -15.88 5.83 16.41
N SER A 264 -16.68 6.76 15.92
CA SER A 264 -16.71 7.19 14.50
C SER A 264 -16.05 8.57 14.33
N PRO A 265 -15.68 8.96 13.11
CA PRO A 265 -15.16 10.29 12.83
C PRO A 265 -16.13 11.38 13.31
N LEU A 266 -15.58 12.42 13.96
CA LEU A 266 -16.33 13.46 14.64
C LEU A 266 -16.91 14.53 13.69
N ASN A 267 -16.55 14.48 12.41
CA ASN A 267 -17.03 15.40 11.37
C ASN A 267 -16.78 16.89 11.71
N ILE A 268 -15.66 17.18 12.35
CA ILE A 268 -15.24 18.55 12.71
C ILE A 268 -14.70 19.27 11.47
N PHE A 269 -13.99 18.55 10.60
CA PHE A 269 -13.51 19.04 9.32
C PHE A 269 -14.20 18.27 8.19
N PRO A 270 -15.40 18.68 7.75
CA PRO A 270 -16.06 18.04 6.61
C PRO A 270 -15.33 18.36 5.30
N MET A 271 -15.57 17.55 4.28
CA MET A 271 -15.01 17.77 2.95
C MET A 271 -15.46 19.14 2.38
N PRO A 272 -14.55 19.95 1.79
CA PRO A 272 -13.15 19.67 1.44
C PRO A 272 -12.11 20.18 2.47
N TYR A 273 -12.52 20.59 3.67
CA TYR A 273 -11.61 21.18 4.66
C TYR A 273 -10.63 20.16 5.25
N ASP A 274 -11.07 18.91 5.39
CA ASP A 274 -10.21 17.76 5.74
C ASP A 274 -8.97 17.65 4.84
N VAL A 275 -9.15 17.73 3.52
CA VAL A 275 -8.07 17.66 2.52
C VAL A 275 -7.08 18.80 2.74
N ILE A 276 -7.57 20.01 3.01
CA ILE A 276 -6.72 21.17 3.28
C ILE A 276 -5.93 20.95 4.58
N VAL A 277 -6.57 20.47 5.64
CA VAL A 277 -5.92 20.17 6.92
C VAL A 277 -4.80 19.14 6.74
N ILE A 278 -5.04 18.08 5.97
CA ILE A 278 -4.03 17.05 5.68
C ILE A 278 -2.87 17.61 4.88
N ILE A 279 -3.15 18.41 3.85
CA ILE A 279 -2.09 19.04 3.04
C ILE A 279 -1.22 19.93 3.92
N VAL A 280 -1.83 20.81 4.72
CA VAL A 280 -1.08 21.69 5.63
C VAL A 280 -0.27 20.89 6.64
N PHE A 281 -0.87 19.85 7.23
CA PHE A 281 -0.18 18.95 8.16
C PHE A 281 1.02 18.24 7.50
N ALA A 282 0.82 17.66 6.32
CA ALA A 282 1.88 16.99 5.56
C ALA A 282 3.03 17.94 5.20
N ILE A 283 2.73 19.18 4.83
CA ILE A 283 3.74 20.23 4.58
C ILE A 283 4.57 20.51 5.84
N ILE A 284 3.91 20.68 6.99
CA ILE A 284 4.60 20.94 8.26
C ILE A 284 5.54 19.78 8.61
N ILE A 285 5.05 18.54 8.51
CA ILE A 285 5.85 17.33 8.77
C ILE A 285 7.02 17.22 7.79
N PHE A 286 6.79 17.44 6.49
CA PHE A 286 7.83 17.37 5.48
C PHE A 286 8.97 18.36 5.77
N ILE A 287 8.62 19.62 6.10
CA ILE A 287 9.60 20.66 6.45
C ILE A 287 10.36 20.27 7.73
N TRP A 288 9.67 19.76 8.75
CA TRP A 288 10.30 19.32 9.99
C TRP A 288 11.28 18.17 9.75
N ALA A 289 10.87 17.14 9.02
CA ALA A 289 11.71 16.01 8.69
C ALA A 289 12.97 16.45 7.91
N HIS A 290 12.78 17.29 6.88
CA HIS A 290 13.88 17.79 6.05
C HIS A 290 14.88 18.66 6.84
N LYS A 291 14.38 19.51 7.76
CA LYS A 291 15.26 20.30 8.67
C LYS A 291 16.04 19.41 9.63
N THR A 292 15.45 18.30 10.08
CA THR A 292 16.07 17.42 11.06
C THR A 292 17.18 16.56 10.44
N GLN A 293 17.08 16.23 9.16
CA GLN A 293 18.11 15.45 8.45
C GLN A 293 19.28 16.28 7.92
N LYS A 294 19.10 17.60 7.74
CA LYS A 294 20.21 18.53 7.43
C LYS A 294 21.15 18.79 8.61
N LYS A 295 20.75 18.40 9.84
CA LYS A 295 21.56 18.49 11.06
C LYS A 295 22.17 17.14 11.41
#